data_AF-A0A7W1L8N3-F1
#
_entry.id   AF-A0A7W1L8N3-F1
#
_cell.length_a   1.000
_cell.length_b   1.000
_cell.length_c   1.000
_cell.angle_alpha   90.00
_cell.angle_beta   90.00
_cell.angle_gamma   90.00
#
_symmetry.space_group_name_H-M   'P 1'
#
loop_
_entity.id
_entity.type
_entity.pdbx_description
1 polymer ?
#
loop_
_entity_poly.entity_id
_entity_poly.type
_entity_poly.pdbx_seq_one_letter_code
_entity_poly.pdbx_strand_id
1 'polypeptide(L)'
;KHAIQYALTYPTRKPNCLPPLDFAKLAQLTFEEPNLDKFPCLTLAYKALKTGGTMPATLNAANEIAVQAFLDDKIRLSDVPKIIESVMNEHESRTISSLEIILETDAQARKQAIMKLESLEKTASANLR
;
A
#
# COMPACT_ATOMS: atom_id res chain seq x y z
N LYS A 1 -11.19 17.81 6.29
CA LYS A 1 -11.72 18.24 7.61
C LYS A 1 -13.15 17.72 7.90
N HIS A 2 -14.02 17.50 6.90
CA HIS A 2 -15.35 16.89 7.12
C HIS A 2 -15.29 15.52 7.84
N ALA A 3 -14.45 14.58 7.37
CA ALA A 3 -14.35 13.25 7.96
C ALA A 3 -13.82 13.26 9.41
N ILE A 4 -12.82 14.10 9.70
CA ILE A 4 -12.22 14.23 11.04
C ILE A 4 -13.28 14.73 12.05
N GLN A 5 -14.01 15.80 11.72
CA GLN A 5 -15.05 16.31 12.60
C GLN A 5 -16.10 15.23 12.88
N TYR A 6 -16.57 14.55 11.83
CA TYR A 6 -17.59 13.52 11.99
C TYR A 6 -17.12 12.37 12.88
N ALA A 7 -15.87 11.91 12.73
CA ALA A 7 -15.30 10.88 13.59
C ALA A 7 -15.27 11.29 15.07
N LEU A 8 -14.99 12.57 15.38
CA LEU A 8 -14.96 13.08 16.75
C LEU A 8 -16.35 13.31 17.36
N THR A 9 -17.34 13.66 16.54
CA THR A 9 -18.67 14.05 17.03
C THR A 9 -19.71 12.95 16.88
N TYR A 10 -19.35 11.82 16.25
CA TYR A 10 -20.23 10.68 16.02
C TYR A 10 -20.95 10.26 17.32
N PRO A 11 -22.27 9.98 17.27
CA PRO A 11 -23.13 9.94 16.09
C PRO A 11 -23.65 11.31 15.64
N THR A 12 -23.35 12.37 16.38
CA THR A 12 -23.86 13.71 16.08
C THR A 12 -23.06 14.42 14.99
N ARG A 13 -23.73 15.31 14.25
CA ARG A 13 -23.08 16.25 13.33
C ARG A 13 -23.02 17.62 13.97
N LYS A 14 -21.83 18.22 14.00
CA LYS A 14 -21.65 19.62 14.42
C LYS A 14 -21.48 20.52 13.19
N PRO A 15 -21.87 21.79 13.25
CA PRO A 15 -21.54 22.76 12.21
C PRO A 15 -20.02 22.80 11.96
N ASN A 16 -19.59 22.94 10.71
CA ASN A 16 -18.21 23.23 10.36
C ASN A 16 -18.13 24.47 9.49
N CYS A 17 -16.92 25.02 9.37
CA CYS A 17 -16.61 26.17 8.53
C CYS A 17 -16.29 25.81 7.08
N LEU A 18 -16.55 24.57 6.65
CA LEU A 18 -16.25 24.15 5.28
C LEU A 18 -17.48 24.40 4.40
N PRO A 19 -17.30 24.93 3.20
CA PRO A 19 -18.41 25.09 2.27
C PRO A 19 -18.98 23.71 1.91
N PRO A 20 -20.32 23.56 1.88
CA PRO A 20 -20.93 22.34 1.38
C PRO A 20 -20.64 22.16 -0.12
N LEU A 21 -20.68 20.91 -0.58
CA LEU A 21 -20.62 20.61 -2.01
C LEU A 21 -21.82 21.26 -2.72
N ASP A 22 -21.53 22.11 -3.70
CA ASP A 22 -22.53 22.78 -4.52
C ASP A 22 -22.81 21.95 -5.77
N PHE A 23 -23.90 21.18 -5.75
CA PHE A 23 -24.28 20.31 -6.87
C PHE A 23 -24.70 21.09 -8.12
N ALA A 24 -25.14 22.35 -8.00
CA ALA A 24 -25.47 23.16 -9.17
C ALA A 24 -24.23 23.63 -9.93
N LYS A 25 -23.09 23.77 -9.22
CA LYS A 25 -21.77 24.03 -9.82
C LYS A 25 -21.03 22.76 -10.25
N LEU A 26 -21.49 21.60 -9.78
CA LEU A 26 -20.87 20.32 -10.11
C LEU A 26 -21.28 19.92 -11.53
N ALA A 27 -20.36 20.00 -12.48
CA ALA A 27 -20.65 19.73 -13.89
C ALA A 27 -21.00 18.25 -14.16
N GLN A 28 -20.18 17.31 -13.67
CA GLN A 28 -20.35 15.88 -13.94
C GLN A 28 -19.61 15.02 -12.90
N LEU A 29 -20.13 13.81 -12.65
CA LEU A 29 -19.42 12.71 -12.00
C LEU A 29 -19.24 11.56 -13.01
N THR A 30 -18.01 11.10 -13.19
CA THR A 30 -17.66 9.99 -14.08
C THR A 30 -17.27 8.77 -13.27
N PHE A 31 -17.60 7.58 -13.79
CA PHE A 31 -17.29 6.30 -13.16
C PHE A 31 -16.70 5.39 -14.22
N GLU A 32 -15.67 4.64 -13.84
CA GLU A 32 -14.99 3.67 -14.69
C GLU A 32 -14.53 2.48 -13.85
N GLU A 33 -14.40 1.33 -14.49
CA GLU A 33 -13.81 0.15 -13.85
C GLU A 33 -12.29 0.33 -13.71
N PRO A 34 -11.70 -0.10 -12.58
CA PRO A 34 -10.25 -0.01 -12.41
C PRO A 34 -9.54 -0.97 -13.38
N ASN A 35 -8.53 -0.45 -14.09
CA ASN A 35 -7.68 -1.28 -14.92
C ASN A 35 -6.61 -1.99 -14.06
N LEU A 36 -6.84 -3.26 -13.74
CA LEU A 36 -5.97 -4.03 -12.85
C LEU A 36 -4.59 -4.34 -13.44
N ASP A 37 -4.46 -4.37 -14.77
CA ASP A 37 -3.17 -4.58 -15.43
C ASP A 37 -2.27 -3.34 -15.29
N LYS A 38 -2.87 -2.14 -15.36
CA LYS A 38 -2.16 -0.86 -15.16
C LYS A 38 -1.91 -0.56 -13.68
N PHE A 39 -2.77 -1.04 -12.78
CA PHE A 39 -2.71 -0.76 -11.35
C PHE A 39 -2.63 -2.06 -10.52
N PRO A 40 -1.55 -2.85 -10.67
CA PRO A 40 -1.41 -4.16 -10.03
C PRO A 40 -1.44 -4.11 -8.50
N CYS A 41 -1.05 -2.99 -7.88
CA CYS A 41 -1.14 -2.82 -6.42
C CYS A 41 -2.57 -2.99 -5.89
N LEU A 42 -3.59 -2.71 -6.70
CA LEU A 42 -4.99 -2.93 -6.29
C LEU A 42 -5.29 -4.43 -6.19
N THR A 43 -4.84 -5.23 -7.16
CA THR A 43 -4.92 -6.70 -7.12
C THR A 43 -4.18 -7.26 -5.90
N LEU A 44 -2.99 -6.75 -5.61
CA LEU A 44 -2.21 -7.16 -4.43
C LEU A 44 -2.93 -6.82 -3.13
N ALA A 45 -3.55 -5.64 -3.03
CA ALA A 45 -4.35 -5.26 -1.88
C ALA A 45 -5.56 -6.20 -1.68
N TYR A 46 -6.30 -6.52 -2.74
CA TYR A 46 -7.40 -7.48 -2.65
C TYR A 46 -6.93 -8.88 -2.24
N LYS A 47 -5.78 -9.34 -2.76
CA LYS A 47 -5.16 -10.60 -2.35
C LYS A 47 -4.84 -10.58 -0.86
N ALA A 48 -4.19 -9.53 -0.36
CA ALA A 48 -3.85 -9.40 1.06
C ALA A 48 -5.09 -9.39 1.97
N LEU A 49 -6.15 -8.67 1.58
CA LEU A 49 -7.42 -8.64 2.31
C LEU A 49 -8.09 -10.01 2.35
N LYS A 50 -8.10 -10.73 1.22
CA LYS A 50 -8.70 -12.07 1.12
C LYS A 50 -7.91 -13.10 1.92
N THR A 51 -6.58 -13.02 1.93
CA THR A 51 -5.72 -13.90 2.74
C THR A 51 -5.89 -13.61 4.23
N GLY A 52 -6.05 -12.34 4.61
CA GLY A 52 -6.18 -11.94 6.02
C GLY A 52 -4.93 -12.25 6.84
N GLY A 53 -5.09 -12.32 8.17
CA GLY A 53 -3.98 -12.55 9.08
C GLY A 53 -2.91 -11.46 8.97
N THR A 54 -1.65 -11.85 8.92
CA THR A 54 -0.50 -10.93 8.82
C THR A 54 -0.24 -10.40 7.41
N MET A 55 -0.89 -10.94 6.37
CA MET A 55 -0.63 -10.56 4.97
C MET A 55 -0.81 -9.05 4.66
N PRO A 56 -1.82 -8.34 5.19
CA PRO A 56 -1.93 -6.88 4.98
C PRO A 56 -0.77 -6.09 5.59
N ALA A 57 -0.23 -6.51 6.75
CA ALA A 57 0.93 -5.88 7.35
C ALA A 57 2.18 -6.10 6.50
N THR A 58 2.36 -7.31 5.97
CA THR A 58 3.44 -7.64 5.01
C THR A 58 3.37 -6.76 3.77
N LEU A 59 2.18 -6.63 3.15
CA LEU A 59 1.98 -5.75 2.00
C LEU A 59 2.35 -4.31 2.31
N ASN A 60 1.85 -3.77 3.44
CA ASN A 60 2.07 -2.38 3.80
C ASN A 60 3.56 -2.09 4.04
N ALA A 61 4.24 -2.95 4.80
CA ALA A 61 5.66 -2.83 5.09
C ALA A 61 6.53 -2.91 3.82
N ALA A 62 6.23 -3.84 2.91
CA ALA A 62 6.92 -3.94 1.63
C ALA A 62 6.69 -2.71 0.75
N ASN A 63 5.44 -2.18 0.73
CA ASN A 63 5.09 -0.98 -0.03
C ASN A 63 5.86 0.25 0.48
N GLU A 64 5.97 0.45 1.79
CA GLU A 64 6.71 1.58 2.34
C GLU A 64 8.19 1.58 1.92
N ILE A 65 8.85 0.41 1.97
CA ILE A 65 10.25 0.28 1.53
C ILE A 65 10.38 0.52 0.01
N ALA A 66 9.50 -0.08 -0.79
CA ALA A 66 9.55 0.05 -2.24
C ALA A 66 9.24 1.49 -2.70
N VAL A 67 8.23 2.14 -2.11
CA VAL A 67 7.90 3.54 -2.40
C VAL A 67 9.04 4.47 -1.98
N GLN A 68 9.65 4.27 -0.81
CA GLN A 68 10.80 5.07 -0.41
C GLN A 68 11.96 4.90 -1.41
N ALA A 69 12.25 3.68 -1.85
CA ALA A 69 13.27 3.44 -2.87
C ALA A 69 12.95 4.11 -4.21
N PHE A 70 11.68 4.18 -4.60
CA PHE A 70 11.24 4.95 -5.77
C PHE A 70 11.45 6.46 -5.57
N LEU A 71 11.10 7.00 -4.40
CA LEU A 71 11.30 8.42 -4.07
C LEU A 71 12.78 8.80 -3.97
N ASP A 72 13.64 7.83 -3.62
CA ASP A 72 15.10 7.97 -3.61
C ASP A 72 15.76 7.75 -4.99
N ASP A 73 14.98 7.64 -6.07
CA ASP A 73 15.44 7.35 -7.44
C ASP A 73 16.22 6.03 -7.61
N LYS A 74 16.06 5.05 -6.68
CA LYS A 74 16.76 3.75 -6.73
C LYS A 74 16.06 2.73 -7.63
N ILE A 75 14.74 2.84 -7.78
CA ILE A 75 13.93 1.96 -8.62
C ILE A 75 12.90 2.75 -9.43
N ARG A 76 12.29 2.14 -10.44
CA ARG A 76 11.18 2.75 -11.19
C ARG A 76 9.85 2.46 -10.48
N LEU A 77 8.84 3.30 -10.74
CA LEU A 77 7.48 3.08 -10.23
C LEU A 77 6.93 1.69 -10.60
N SER A 78 7.27 1.19 -11.79
CA SER A 78 6.87 -0.15 -12.26
C SER A 78 7.47 -1.31 -11.47
N ASP A 79 8.51 -1.07 -10.67
CA ASP A 79 9.17 -2.11 -9.86
C ASP A 79 8.55 -2.24 -8.47
N VAL A 80 7.86 -1.19 -7.98
CA VAL A 80 7.12 -1.20 -6.71
C VAL A 80 6.19 -2.40 -6.57
N PRO A 81 5.24 -2.67 -7.51
CA PRO A 81 4.35 -3.83 -7.39
C PRO A 81 5.11 -5.17 -7.42
N LYS A 82 6.23 -5.27 -8.15
CA LYS A 82 7.01 -6.52 -8.23
C LYS A 82 7.67 -6.86 -6.89
N ILE A 83 8.19 -5.85 -6.20
CA ILE A 83 8.80 -6.03 -4.87
C ILE A 83 7.73 -6.43 -3.86
N ILE A 84 6.59 -5.71 -3.83
CA ILE A 84 5.47 -6.03 -2.94
C ILE A 84 5.01 -7.47 -3.18
N GLU A 85 4.77 -7.85 -4.44
CA GLU A 85 4.33 -9.20 -4.79
C GLU A 85 5.35 -10.26 -4.36
N SER A 86 6.64 -10.04 -4.61
CA SER A 86 7.69 -10.99 -4.20
C SER A 86 7.73 -11.19 -2.69
N VAL A 87 7.62 -10.12 -1.90
CA VAL A 87 7.63 -10.21 -0.44
C VAL A 87 6.36 -10.91 0.06
N MET A 88 5.20 -10.59 -0.51
CA MET A 88 3.94 -11.26 -0.18
C MET A 88 3.97 -12.75 -0.51
N ASN A 89 4.57 -13.16 -1.63
CA ASN A 89 4.63 -14.57 -2.03
C ASN A 89 5.58 -15.40 -1.14
N GLU A 90 6.58 -14.77 -0.53
CA GLU A 90 7.52 -15.42 0.41
C GLU A 90 7.01 -15.42 1.86
N HIS A 91 5.93 -14.69 2.14
CA HIS A 91 5.36 -14.58 3.46
C HIS A 91 4.23 -15.60 3.66
N GLU A 92 4.38 -16.47 4.65
CA GLU A 92 3.28 -17.32 5.09
C GLU A 92 2.40 -16.54 6.08
N SER A 93 1.16 -16.27 5.68
CA SER A 93 0.23 -15.53 6.54
C SER A 93 -0.12 -16.35 7.78
N ARG A 94 -0.08 -15.70 8.94
CA ARG A 94 -0.43 -16.29 10.23
C ARG A 94 -1.50 -15.47 10.93
N THR A 95 -2.23 -16.10 11.84
CA THR A 95 -3.25 -15.44 12.66
C THR A 95 -2.61 -14.39 13.56
N ILE A 96 -3.27 -13.25 13.72
CA ILE A 96 -2.86 -12.18 14.62
C ILE A 96 -3.50 -12.43 15.99
N SER A 97 -2.68 -12.75 16.99
CA SER A 97 -3.13 -12.89 18.39
C SER A 97 -2.51 -11.86 19.33
N SER A 98 -1.54 -11.05 18.86
CA SER A 98 -0.91 -10.00 19.65
C SER A 98 -0.30 -8.91 18.75
N LEU A 99 0.11 -7.79 19.37
CA LEU A 99 0.80 -6.71 18.67
C LEU A 99 2.21 -7.13 18.22
N GLU A 100 2.90 -7.93 19.01
CA GLU A 100 4.25 -8.42 18.73
C GLU A 100 4.30 -9.17 17.40
N ILE A 101 3.29 -10.00 17.11
CA ILE A 101 3.17 -10.71 15.83
C ILE A 101 3.13 -9.74 14.64
N ILE A 102 2.45 -8.59 14.80
CA ILE A 102 2.35 -7.57 13.75
C ILE A 102 3.70 -6.87 13.57
N LEU A 103 4.36 -6.49 14.67
CA LEU A 103 5.66 -5.81 14.65
C LEU A 103 6.76 -6.70 14.06
N GLU A 104 6.77 -7.99 14.42
CA GLU A 104 7.68 -8.98 13.82
C GLU A 104 7.43 -9.15 12.31
N THR A 105 6.16 -9.22 11.91
CA THR A 105 5.78 -9.32 10.49
C THR A 105 6.25 -8.10 9.72
N ASP A 106 6.01 -6.90 10.24
CA ASP A 106 6.46 -5.65 9.62
C ASP A 106 7.99 -5.64 9.46
N ALA A 107 8.73 -5.95 10.53
CA ALA A 107 10.18 -5.99 10.50
C ALA A 107 10.72 -7.03 9.49
N GLN A 108 10.13 -8.23 9.44
CA GLN A 108 10.50 -9.26 8.48
C GLN A 108 10.23 -8.82 7.04
N ALA A 109 9.05 -8.27 6.77
CA ALA A 109 8.66 -7.82 5.44
C ALA A 109 9.55 -6.67 4.94
N ARG A 110 9.91 -5.72 5.81
CA ARG A 110 10.90 -4.66 5.48
C ARG A 110 12.25 -5.24 5.12
N LYS A 111 12.75 -6.19 5.93
CA LYS A 111 14.03 -6.86 5.68
C LYS A 111 14.03 -7.59 4.34
N GLN A 112 12.95 -8.31 4.01
CA GLN A 112 12.79 -8.97 2.73
C GLN A 112 12.76 -7.96 1.57
N ALA A 113 11.98 -6.89 1.68
CA ALA A 113 11.91 -5.84 0.67
C ALA A 113 13.28 -5.21 0.37
N ILE A 114 14.08 -4.93 1.41
CA ILE A 114 15.46 -4.41 1.26
C ILE A 114 16.34 -5.41 0.50
N MET A 115 16.29 -6.71 0.84
CA MET A 115 17.05 -7.73 0.09
C MET A 115 16.64 -7.80 -1.38
N LYS A 116 15.35 -7.63 -1.69
CA LYS A 116 14.86 -7.61 -3.08
C LYS A 116 15.40 -6.40 -3.84
N LEU A 117 15.44 -5.22 -3.21
CA LEU A 117 16.04 -4.02 -3.80
C LEU A 117 17.52 -4.24 -4.17
N GLU A 118 18.32 -4.74 -3.23
CA GLU A 118 19.75 -5.02 -3.47
C GLU A 118 19.97 -6.03 -4.60
N SER A 119 19.06 -7.01 -4.74
CA SER A 119 19.14 -7.99 -5.84
C SER A 119 18.87 -7.40 -7.22
N LEU A 120 17.99 -6.39 -7.30
CA LEU A 120 17.68 -5.67 -8.54
C LEU A 120 18.86 -4.80 -8.98
N GLU A 121 19.51 -4.10 -8.04
CA GLU A 121 20.70 -3.28 -8.30
C GLU A 121 21.87 -4.10 -8.84
N LYS A 122 22.12 -5.28 -8.24
CA LYS A 122 23.17 -6.21 -8.70
C LYS A 122 22.91 -6.73 -10.11
N THR A 123 21.65 -7.05 -10.42
CA THR A 123 21.26 -7.54 -11.75
C THR A 123 21.41 -6.44 -12.81
N ALA A 124 21.01 -5.20 -12.49
CA ALA A 124 21.18 -4.07 -13.38
C ALA A 124 22.67 -3.78 -13.66
N SER A 125 23.51 -3.83 -12.64
CA SER A 125 24.96 -3.59 -12.75
C SER A 125 25.70 -4.68 -13.52
N ALA A 126 25.25 -5.93 -13.43
CA ALA A 126 25.82 -7.05 -14.17
C ALA A 126 25.50 -7.00 -15.68
N ASN A 127 24.31 -6.51 -16.06
CA ASN A 127 23.88 -6.40 -17.46
C ASN A 127 24.53 -5.22 -18.22
N LEU A 128 25.27 -4.35 -17.52
CA LEU A 128 25.99 -3.20 -18.08
C LEU A 128 27.49 -3.50 -18.33
N ARG A 129 27.97 -4.71 -18.01
CA ARG A 129 29.35 -5.18 -18.26
C ARG A 129 29.36 -6.25 -19.34
#